data_AF-A0A7S1DD01-F1
#
_entry.id   AF-A0A7S1DD01-F1
#
_cell.length_a   1.000
_cell.length_b   1.000
_cell.length_c   1.000
_cell.angle_alpha   90.00
_cell.angle_beta   90.00
_cell.angle_gamma   90.00
#
_symmetry.space_group_name_H-M   'P 1'
#
loop_
_entity.id
_entity.type
_entity.pdbx_description
1 polymer ?
#
loop_
_entity_poly.entity_id
_entity_poly.type
_entity_poly.pdbx_seq_one_letter_code
_entity_poly.pdbx_strand_id
1 'polypeptide(L)'
;ETLAQELEQQQQQRRQTPLFLGGRLAQNGNMSQMFNDGGAGYVLNRAALKRLVVDGLPHYFPTVRTQSAEIMISRIFAQLGIFPYDTRDSVGEERFHPFLPQQHYKYRIPNDDAKGKDWYYQYAVDLKTGLESCSVQSVSFHYAKRDAMKRIHALLYDQCRKQQQKQQQ
;
A
#
# COMPACT_ATOMS: atom_id res chain seq x y z
N GLU A 1 -19.33 -38.67 12.13
CA GLU A 1 -19.58 -37.27 12.53
C GLU A 1 -18.31 -36.58 13.03
N THR A 2 -17.52 -37.21 13.90
CA THR A 2 -16.24 -36.68 14.42
C THR A 2 -15.17 -36.39 13.35
N LEU A 3 -14.95 -37.29 12.39
CA LEU A 3 -13.94 -37.10 11.32
C LEU A 3 -14.25 -35.89 10.41
N ALA A 4 -15.54 -35.61 10.15
CA ALA A 4 -15.96 -34.48 9.32
C ALA A 4 -15.68 -33.15 10.05
N GLN A 5 -15.94 -33.11 11.36
CA GLN A 5 -15.65 -31.96 12.21
C GLN A 5 -14.13 -31.72 12.33
N GLU A 6 -13.33 -32.78 12.45
CA GLU A 6 -11.86 -32.68 12.46
C GLU A 6 -11.30 -32.18 11.13
N LEU A 7 -11.83 -32.66 10.00
CA LEU A 7 -11.44 -32.19 8.67
C LEU A 7 -11.86 -30.73 8.45
N GLU A 8 -13.04 -30.32 8.89
CA GLU A 8 -13.47 -28.91 8.84
C GLU A 8 -12.59 -28.01 9.70
N GLN A 9 -12.23 -28.43 10.91
CA GLN A 9 -11.31 -27.67 11.77
C GLN A 9 -9.90 -27.56 11.17
N GLN A 10 -9.38 -28.65 10.60
CA GLN A 10 -8.09 -28.63 9.90
C GLN A 10 -8.13 -27.76 8.64
N GLN A 11 -9.23 -27.80 7.89
CA GLN A 11 -9.44 -26.92 6.75
C GLN A 11 -9.54 -25.46 7.18
N GLN A 12 -10.23 -25.18 8.29
CA GLN A 12 -10.36 -23.84 8.86
C GLN A 12 -8.99 -23.32 9.33
N GLN A 13 -8.16 -24.16 9.98
CA GLN A 13 -6.78 -23.83 10.36
C GLN A 13 -5.87 -23.58 9.14
N ARG A 14 -6.15 -24.20 7.99
CA ARG A 14 -5.44 -23.97 6.72
C ARG A 14 -5.95 -22.76 5.94
N ARG A 15 -7.10 -22.17 6.31
CA ARG A 15 -7.64 -21.00 5.61
C ARG A 15 -6.78 -19.79 5.94
N GLN A 16 -6.06 -19.31 4.93
CA GLN A 16 -5.38 -18.03 5.01
C GLN A 16 -6.42 -16.89 4.94
N THR A 17 -6.33 -15.95 5.89
CA THR A 17 -7.07 -14.70 5.81
C THR A 17 -6.64 -13.92 4.56
N PRO A 18 -7.57 -13.48 3.70
CA PRO A 18 -7.25 -12.60 2.59
C PRO A 18 -6.62 -11.29 3.09
N LEU A 19 -5.43 -10.96 2.61
CA LEU A 19 -4.73 -9.73 2.97
C LEU A 19 -4.59 -8.82 1.74
N PHE A 20 -5.07 -7.59 1.89
CA PHE A 20 -4.91 -6.51 0.91
C PHE A 20 -4.07 -5.39 1.54
N LEU A 21 -2.76 -5.43 1.31
CA LEU A 21 -1.76 -4.60 1.99
C LEU A 21 -1.26 -3.49 1.05
N GLY A 22 -1.10 -2.26 1.51
CA GLY A 22 -0.56 -1.17 0.70
C GLY A 22 -0.72 0.19 1.37
N GLY A 23 -0.44 1.26 0.62
CA GLY A 23 -0.63 2.63 1.10
C GLY A 23 -2.11 3.00 1.09
N ARG A 24 -2.80 2.77 2.21
CA ARG A 24 -4.25 2.98 2.29
C ARG A 24 -4.61 4.46 2.22
N LEU A 25 -5.61 4.75 1.41
CA LEU A 25 -6.19 6.07 1.20
C LEU A 25 -7.69 5.97 1.37
N ALA A 26 -8.32 7.00 1.93
CA ALA A 26 -9.77 7.10 2.11
C ALA A 26 -10.29 8.27 1.30
N GLN A 27 -11.10 8.02 0.27
CA GLN A 27 -11.58 9.09 -0.61
C GLN A 27 -12.34 10.16 0.20
N ASN A 28 -11.80 11.38 0.23
CA ASN A 28 -12.30 12.50 1.06
C ASN A 28 -12.47 12.14 2.54
N GLY A 29 -11.57 11.32 3.10
CA GLY A 29 -11.64 10.84 4.48
C GLY A 29 -12.72 9.79 4.75
N ASN A 30 -13.43 9.30 3.72
CA ASN A 30 -14.47 8.29 3.89
C ASN A 30 -13.85 6.89 4.06
N MET A 31 -13.79 6.41 5.31
CA MET A 31 -13.25 5.10 5.67
C MET A 31 -14.02 3.91 5.07
N SER A 32 -15.27 4.10 4.63
CA SER A 32 -16.01 3.06 3.89
C SER A 32 -15.55 2.91 2.44
N GLN A 33 -14.80 3.89 1.92
CA GLN A 33 -14.29 3.96 0.55
C GLN A 33 -12.76 3.96 0.54
N MET A 34 -12.16 3.10 1.36
CA MET A 34 -10.72 2.92 1.37
C MET A 34 -10.24 2.14 0.14
N PHE A 35 -9.07 2.52 -0.35
CA PHE A 35 -8.34 1.82 -1.40
C PHE A 35 -6.84 1.86 -1.09
N ASN A 36 -6.07 0.95 -1.68
CA ASN A 36 -4.60 1.07 -1.65
C ASN A 36 -4.14 1.87 -2.86
N ASP A 37 -3.21 2.80 -2.67
CA ASP A 37 -2.60 3.58 -3.75
C ASP A 37 -1.91 2.67 -4.78
N GLY A 38 -2.36 2.75 -6.03
CA GLY A 38 -1.79 1.99 -7.14
C GLY A 38 -0.36 2.42 -7.48
N GLY A 39 -0.02 3.69 -7.25
CA GLY A 39 1.32 4.23 -7.54
C GLY A 39 2.38 3.69 -6.58
N ALA A 40 2.13 3.82 -5.27
CA ALA A 40 2.98 3.20 -4.24
C ALA A 40 3.04 1.67 -4.38
N GLY A 41 2.02 1.07 -4.98
CA GLY A 41 1.87 -0.36 -5.12
C GLY A 41 1.22 -1.00 -3.89
N TYR A 42 0.77 -2.23 -4.06
CA TYR A 42 0.10 -3.01 -3.02
C TYR A 42 0.40 -4.50 -3.18
N VAL A 43 0.22 -5.25 -2.11
CA VAL A 43 0.52 -6.67 -2.00
C VAL A 43 -0.75 -7.43 -1.67
N LEU A 44 -1.01 -8.49 -2.45
CA LEU A 44 -2.06 -9.46 -2.20
C LEU A 44 -1.42 -10.77 -1.79
N ASN A 45 -1.88 -11.36 -0.68
CA ASN A 45 -1.53 -12.75 -0.42
C ASN A 45 -2.32 -13.69 -1.35
N ARG A 46 -1.93 -14.96 -1.39
CA ARG A 46 -2.56 -15.98 -2.25
C ARG A 46 -4.07 -16.06 -2.07
N ALA A 47 -4.55 -15.96 -0.82
CA ALA A 47 -5.98 -15.97 -0.52
C ALA A 47 -6.70 -14.77 -1.13
N ALA A 48 -6.21 -13.54 -0.91
CA ALA A 48 -6.80 -12.33 -1.49
C ALA A 48 -6.80 -12.35 -3.01
N LEU A 49 -5.69 -12.77 -3.63
CA LEU A 49 -5.62 -12.91 -5.08
C LEU A 49 -6.65 -13.93 -5.61
N LYS A 50 -6.79 -15.08 -4.94
CA LYS A 50 -7.81 -16.07 -5.31
C LYS A 50 -9.23 -15.49 -5.20
N ARG A 51 -9.55 -14.81 -4.10
CA ARG A 51 -10.86 -14.16 -3.90
C ARG A 51 -11.13 -13.12 -4.99
N LEU A 52 -10.13 -12.30 -5.35
CA LEU A 52 -10.25 -11.30 -6.41
C LEU A 52 -10.55 -11.95 -7.77
N VAL A 53 -9.78 -12.97 -8.15
CA VAL A 53 -9.85 -13.55 -9.50
C VAL A 53 -11.05 -14.46 -9.68
N VAL A 54 -11.36 -15.28 -8.68
CA VAL A 54 -12.42 -16.31 -8.78
C VAL A 54 -13.77 -15.73 -8.38
N ASP A 55 -13.84 -15.02 -7.25
CA ASP A 55 -15.11 -14.58 -6.68
C ASP A 55 -15.41 -13.10 -6.99
N GLY A 56 -14.40 -12.34 -7.39
CA GLY A 56 -14.47 -10.89 -7.59
C GLY A 56 -14.75 -10.47 -9.03
N LEU A 57 -13.69 -10.48 -9.85
CA LEU A 57 -13.67 -9.93 -11.21
C LEU A 57 -14.80 -10.46 -12.13
N PRO A 58 -15.19 -11.75 -12.11
CA PRO A 58 -16.27 -12.24 -12.97
C PRO A 58 -17.67 -11.77 -12.53
N HIS A 59 -17.84 -11.43 -11.26
CA HIS A 59 -19.16 -11.25 -10.63
C HIS A 59 -19.49 -9.78 -10.31
N TYR A 60 -18.48 -8.97 -10.01
CA TYR A 60 -18.66 -7.58 -9.58
C TYR A 60 -18.08 -6.61 -10.60
N PHE A 61 -18.96 -5.77 -11.14
CA PHE A 61 -18.64 -4.74 -12.14
C PHE A 61 -17.95 -5.24 -13.42
N PRO A 62 -18.31 -6.41 -13.99
CA PRO A 62 -17.56 -7.04 -15.09
C PRO A 62 -17.53 -6.23 -16.40
N THR A 63 -18.47 -5.29 -16.56
CA THR A 63 -18.59 -4.44 -17.76
C THR A 63 -18.08 -3.02 -17.55
N VAL A 64 -17.77 -2.63 -16.31
CA VAL A 64 -17.32 -1.27 -16.00
C VAL A 64 -15.89 -1.09 -16.48
N ARG A 65 -15.63 0.04 -17.16
CA ARG A 65 -14.28 0.46 -17.55
C ARG A 65 -13.93 1.74 -16.81
N THR A 66 -12.76 1.74 -16.17
CA THR A 66 -12.24 2.90 -15.44
C THR A 66 -10.74 3.02 -15.68
N GLN A 67 -10.22 4.25 -15.55
CA GLN A 67 -8.79 4.50 -15.57
C GLN A 67 -8.14 4.24 -14.20
N SER A 68 -8.94 4.19 -13.12
CA SER A 68 -8.48 3.95 -11.75
C SER A 68 -8.68 2.49 -11.35
N ALA A 69 -7.75 1.62 -11.79
CA ALA A 69 -7.82 0.18 -11.53
C ALA A 69 -7.80 -0.14 -10.03
N GLU A 70 -7.04 0.62 -9.23
CA GLU A 70 -6.92 0.48 -7.78
C GLU A 70 -8.24 0.74 -7.04
N ILE A 71 -9.02 1.72 -7.48
CA ILE A 71 -10.34 2.00 -6.92
C ILE A 71 -11.31 0.86 -7.26
N MET A 72 -11.27 0.35 -8.50
CA MET A 72 -12.12 -0.76 -8.92
C MET A 72 -11.81 -2.04 -8.13
N ILE A 73 -10.53 -2.39 -7.98
CA ILE A 73 -10.11 -3.55 -7.19
C ILE A 73 -10.57 -3.41 -5.74
N SER A 74 -10.46 -2.22 -5.16
CA SER A 74 -10.88 -1.97 -3.79
C SER A 74 -12.40 -2.07 -3.63
N ARG A 75 -13.18 -1.59 -4.60
CA ARG A 75 -14.66 -1.77 -4.63
C ARG A 75 -15.06 -3.24 -4.73
N ILE A 76 -14.38 -4.02 -5.57
CA ILE A 76 -14.63 -5.47 -5.68
C ILE A 76 -14.30 -6.16 -4.36
N PHE A 77 -13.14 -5.86 -3.76
CA PHE A 77 -12.79 -6.42 -2.46
C PHE A 77 -13.78 -6.04 -1.36
N ALA A 78 -14.30 -4.82 -1.35
CA ALA A 78 -15.33 -4.39 -0.40
C ALA A 78 -16.62 -5.23 -0.53
N GLN A 79 -17.03 -5.61 -1.75
CA GLN A 79 -18.16 -6.54 -1.96
C GLN A 79 -17.89 -7.93 -1.36
N LEU A 80 -16.62 -8.33 -1.29
CA LEU A 80 -16.17 -9.58 -0.69
C LEU A 80 -15.85 -9.46 0.82
N GLY A 81 -16.08 -8.29 1.42
CA GLY A 81 -15.75 -8.01 2.83
C GLY A 81 -14.25 -7.91 3.12
N ILE A 82 -13.44 -7.65 2.10
CA ILE A 82 -11.98 -7.51 2.21
C ILE A 82 -11.66 -6.01 2.09
N PHE A 83 -10.91 -5.47 3.06
CA PHE A 83 -10.57 -4.05 3.10
C PHE A 83 -9.04 -3.87 3.15
N PRO A 84 -8.52 -2.70 2.72
CA PRO A 84 -7.13 -2.34 2.95
C PRO A 84 -6.74 -2.50 4.42
N TYR A 85 -5.68 -3.26 4.67
CA TYR A 85 -5.11 -3.43 6.00
C TYR A 85 -4.24 -2.24 6.38
N ASP A 86 -4.17 -1.89 7.67
CA ASP A 86 -3.26 -0.85 8.15
C ASP A 86 -1.81 -1.36 8.15
N THR A 87 -1.02 -0.94 7.17
CA THR A 87 0.37 -1.38 7.01
C THR A 87 1.39 -0.46 7.66
N ARG A 88 0.94 0.60 8.35
CA ARG A 88 1.84 1.50 9.07
C ARG A 88 2.63 0.72 10.12
N ASP A 89 3.77 1.26 10.52
CA ASP A 89 4.55 0.65 11.59
C ASP A 89 3.95 0.91 12.98
N SER A 90 4.61 0.43 14.03
CA SER A 90 4.14 0.54 15.41
C SER A 90 4.01 1.97 15.91
N VAL A 91 4.66 2.93 15.26
CA VAL A 91 4.55 4.37 15.60
C VAL A 91 3.65 5.12 14.63
N GLY A 92 3.02 4.43 13.66
CA GLY A 92 2.04 4.99 12.73
C GLY A 92 2.67 5.69 11.52
N GLU A 93 3.91 5.36 11.14
CA GLU A 93 4.55 5.87 9.93
C GLU A 93 4.23 5.00 8.72
N GLU A 94 4.12 5.62 7.54
CA GLU A 94 3.72 4.91 6.32
C GLU A 94 4.85 4.02 5.79
N ARG A 95 4.48 2.89 5.17
CA ARG A 95 5.42 1.97 4.51
C ARG A 95 5.33 1.98 2.98
N PHE A 96 4.24 2.48 2.42
CA PHE A 96 3.98 2.53 0.98
C PHE A 96 3.73 3.98 0.60
N HIS A 97 4.58 4.54 -0.27
CA HIS A 97 4.66 5.98 -0.44
C HIS A 97 4.27 6.44 -1.86
N PRO A 98 3.27 7.33 -2.02
CA PRO A 98 2.87 7.87 -3.32
C PRO A 98 3.90 8.82 -3.95
N PHE A 99 4.90 9.26 -3.18
CA PHE A 99 5.96 10.14 -3.65
C PHE A 99 7.35 9.64 -3.25
N LEU A 100 8.39 10.33 -3.71
CA LEU A 100 9.77 10.06 -3.27
C LEU A 100 10.01 10.49 -1.82
N PRO A 101 11.02 9.91 -1.13
CA PRO A 101 11.35 10.27 0.25
C PRO A 101 11.54 11.78 0.45
N GLN A 102 12.22 12.44 -0.50
CA GLN A 102 12.46 13.89 -0.44
C GLN A 102 11.16 14.70 -0.50
N GLN A 103 10.17 14.24 -1.27
CA GLN A 103 8.88 14.94 -1.40
C GLN A 103 8.06 14.79 -0.13
N HIS A 104 7.99 13.58 0.43
CA HIS A 104 7.36 13.33 1.73
C HIS A 104 8.00 14.16 2.85
N TYR A 105 9.34 14.23 2.89
CA TYR A 105 10.07 15.06 3.85
C TYR A 105 9.72 16.56 3.74
N LYS A 106 9.55 17.07 2.51
CA LYS A 106 9.23 18.47 2.25
C LYS A 106 7.73 18.78 2.35
N TYR A 107 6.87 17.77 2.31
CA TYR A 107 5.43 17.95 2.33
C TYR A 107 5.01 18.64 3.63
N ARG A 108 4.04 19.56 3.53
CA ARG A 108 3.44 20.28 4.66
C ARG A 108 1.94 20.31 4.45
N ILE A 109 1.19 20.32 5.56
CA ILE A 109 -0.26 20.42 5.51
C ILE A 109 -0.63 21.70 4.75
N PRO A 110 -1.49 21.62 3.71
CA PRO A 110 -1.92 22.80 2.97
C PRO A 110 -2.68 23.78 3.86
N ASN A 111 -2.54 25.07 3.55
CA ASN A 111 -3.41 26.11 4.11
C ASN A 111 -4.86 25.90 3.67
N ASP A 112 -5.82 26.52 4.37
CA ASP A 112 -7.25 26.27 4.18
C ASP A 112 -7.73 26.43 2.73
N ASP A 113 -7.24 27.45 2.01
CA ASP A 113 -7.57 27.69 0.59
C ASP A 113 -7.08 26.59 -0.38
N ALA A 114 -6.10 25.79 0.06
CA ALA A 114 -5.46 24.75 -0.73
C ALA A 114 -5.88 23.33 -0.32
N LYS A 115 -6.48 23.14 0.86
CA LYS A 115 -6.96 21.82 1.33
C LYS A 115 -7.92 21.16 0.36
N GLY A 116 -8.78 21.95 -0.28
CA GLY A 116 -9.72 21.48 -1.31
C GLY A 116 -9.08 21.01 -2.63
N LYS A 117 -7.78 21.29 -2.82
CA LYS A 117 -7.04 21.04 -4.08
C LYS A 117 -5.92 20.02 -3.93
N ASP A 118 -5.52 19.71 -2.71
CA ASP A 118 -4.49 18.72 -2.41
C ASP A 118 -5.13 17.35 -2.15
N TRP A 119 -5.10 16.51 -3.18
CA TRP A 119 -5.65 15.15 -3.11
C TRP A 119 -4.99 14.31 -2.02
N TYR A 120 -3.70 14.52 -1.73
CA TYR A 120 -2.97 13.71 -0.77
C TYR A 120 -3.45 14.06 0.65
N TYR A 121 -3.63 15.34 0.94
CA TYR A 121 -4.28 15.77 2.18
C TYR A 121 -5.72 15.24 2.30
N GLN A 122 -6.48 15.28 1.21
CA GLN A 122 -7.88 14.84 1.22
C GLN A 122 -8.03 13.34 1.47
N TYR A 123 -7.05 12.54 1.04
CA TYR A 123 -7.18 11.08 0.99
C TYR A 123 -6.33 10.36 2.04
N ALA A 124 -5.25 10.97 2.53
CA ALA A 124 -4.39 10.34 3.53
C ALA A 124 -5.12 10.17 4.87
N VAL A 125 -4.93 9.00 5.48
CA VAL A 125 -5.51 8.67 6.79
C VAL A 125 -4.46 8.97 7.86
N ASP A 126 -4.81 9.82 8.83
CA ASP A 126 -3.89 10.31 9.89
C ASP A 126 -2.55 10.83 9.35
N LEU A 127 -2.61 11.73 8.35
CA LEU A 127 -1.45 12.19 7.62
C LEU A 127 -0.34 12.76 8.53
N LYS A 128 0.83 12.11 8.49
CA LYS A 128 2.08 12.61 9.05
C LYS A 128 2.94 13.31 8.00
N THR A 129 3.78 14.25 8.44
CA THR A 129 4.64 15.04 7.54
C THR A 129 6.08 15.11 8.05
N GLY A 130 7.01 15.48 7.17
CA GLY A 130 8.42 15.60 7.57
C GLY A 130 9.07 14.24 7.87
N LEU A 131 9.88 14.19 8.94
CA LEU A 131 10.61 12.98 9.32
C LEU A 131 9.69 11.82 9.72
N GLU A 132 8.53 12.14 10.29
CA GLU A 132 7.56 11.14 10.79
C GLU A 132 6.64 10.61 9.68
N SER A 133 6.84 11.01 8.42
CA SER A 133 5.99 10.56 7.32
C SER A 133 6.37 9.19 6.78
N CYS A 134 7.66 8.85 6.80
CA CYS A 134 8.19 7.64 6.19
C CYS A 134 8.82 6.71 7.21
N SER A 135 8.29 5.50 7.32
CA SER A 135 8.83 4.46 8.20
C SER A 135 10.27 4.11 7.83
N VAL A 136 11.10 3.82 8.82
CA VAL A 136 12.41 3.17 8.61
C VAL A 136 12.27 1.79 7.94
N GLN A 137 11.06 1.19 8.02
CA GLN A 137 10.69 -0.06 7.34
C GLN A 137 9.86 0.19 6.07
N SER A 138 10.14 1.29 5.36
CA SER A 138 9.50 1.60 4.09
C SER A 138 9.70 0.48 3.06
N VAL A 139 8.63 0.14 2.34
CA VAL A 139 8.56 -0.93 1.34
C VAL A 139 8.74 -0.36 -0.06
N SER A 140 8.08 0.76 -0.39
CA SER A 140 8.08 1.30 -1.75
C SER A 140 7.92 2.82 -1.80
N PHE A 141 8.47 3.42 -2.85
CA PHE A 141 8.30 4.84 -3.18
C PHE A 141 7.97 4.98 -4.66
N HIS A 142 6.90 5.72 -4.97
CA HIS A 142 6.48 5.95 -6.34
C HIS A 142 7.24 7.11 -7.01
N TYR A 143 7.11 7.24 -8.34
CA TYR A 143 7.78 8.23 -9.19
C TYR A 143 9.32 8.21 -9.18
N ALA A 144 9.95 7.15 -8.67
CA ALA A 144 11.39 6.99 -8.70
C ALA A 144 11.92 6.83 -10.14
N LYS A 145 12.61 7.87 -10.64
CA LYS A 145 13.35 7.79 -11.88
C LYS A 145 14.58 6.88 -11.74
N ARG A 146 15.13 6.44 -12.87
CA ARG A 146 16.28 5.52 -12.95
C ARG A 146 17.43 5.88 -12.00
N ASP A 147 17.85 7.13 -11.97
CA ASP A 147 18.99 7.55 -11.14
C ASP A 147 18.65 7.60 -9.65
N ALA A 148 17.41 7.97 -9.31
CA ALA A 148 16.92 7.91 -7.94
C ALA A 148 16.87 6.45 -7.44
N MET A 149 16.37 5.52 -8.26
CA MET A 149 16.36 4.08 -7.93
C MET A 149 17.78 3.55 -7.68
N LYS A 150 18.74 3.86 -8.57
CA LYS A 150 20.16 3.49 -8.39
C LYS A 150 20.75 4.07 -7.12
N ARG A 151 20.45 5.34 -6.81
CA ARG A 151 20.94 6.01 -5.61
C ARG A 151 20.38 5.38 -4.34
N ILE A 152 19.06 5.15 -4.28
CA ILE A 152 18.39 4.49 -3.16
C ILE A 152 18.99 3.09 -2.96
N HIS A 153 19.15 2.31 -4.03
CA HIS A 153 19.79 1.00 -3.97
C HIS A 153 21.22 1.07 -3.41
N ALA A 154 22.04 2.00 -3.89
CA ALA A 154 23.41 2.18 -3.41
C ALA A 154 23.47 2.55 -1.92
N LEU A 155 22.53 3.36 -1.44
CA LEU A 155 22.41 3.74 -0.02
C LEU A 155 21.96 2.55 0.85
N LEU A 156 20.94 1.80 0.42
CA LEU A 156 20.40 0.66 1.16
C LEU A 156 21.41 -0.49 1.31
N TYR A 157 22.17 -0.78 0.26
CA TYR A 157 23.11 -1.91 0.22
C TYR A 157 24.58 -1.52 0.44
N ASP A 158 24.78 -0.28 0.90
CA ASP A 158 26.08 0.27 1.24
C ASP A 158 27.14 0.16 0.12
N GLN A 159 26.71 0.41 -1.11
CA GLN A 159 27.59 0.30 -2.27
C GLN A 159 28.59 1.47 -2.33
N CYS A 160 28.24 2.63 -1.79
CA CYS A 160 29.11 3.81 -1.78
C CYS A 160 30.33 3.63 -0.86
N ARG A 161 30.17 3.11 0.37
CA ARG A 161 31.31 2.90 1.29
C ARG A 161 32.25 1.80 0.79
N LYS A 162 31.70 0.74 0.18
CA LYS A 162 32.48 -0.34 -0.45
C LYS A 162 33.34 0.15 -1.61
N GLN A 163 32.89 1.14 -2.39
CA GLN A 163 33.68 1.72 -3.47
C GLN A 163 34.84 2.57 -2.95
N GLN A 164 34.63 3.35 -1.89
CA GLN A 164 35.69 4.16 -1.27
C GLN A 164 36.82 3.30 -0.70
N GLN A 165 36.48 2.19 -0.04
CA GLN A 165 37.47 1.25 0.50
C GLN A 165 38.31 0.57 -0.59
N LYS A 166 37.71 0.30 -1.77
CA LYS A 166 38.44 -0.25 -2.93
C LYS A 166 39.36 0.74 -3.62
N GLN A 167 39.11 2.05 -3.49
CA GLN A 167 39.98 3.10 -4.06
C GLN A 167 41.14 3.47 -3.14
N GLN A 168 41.12 3.01 -1.88
CA GLN A 168 42.17 3.24 -0.88
C GLN A 168 43.12 2.05 -0.71
N GLN A 169 42.93 0.98 -1.51
CA GLN A 169 43.82 -0.18 -1.64
C GLN A 169 44.48 -0.13 -3.02
#